data_AF-G2PRU2-F1
#
_entry.id   AF-G2PRU2-F1
#
_cell.length_a   1.000
_cell.length_b   1.000
_cell.length_c   1.000
_cell.angle_alpha   90.00
_cell.angle_beta   90.00
_cell.angle_gamma   90.00
#
_symmetry.space_group_name_H-M   'P 1'
#
loop_
_entity.id
_entity.type
_entity.pdbx_description
1 polymer ?
#
loop_
_entity_poly.entity_id
_entity_poly.type
_entity_poly.pdbx_seq_one_letter_code
_entity_poly.pdbx_strand_id
1 'polypeptide(L)'
;MKFINKSLLAAALALVGFTFNSCDDGDAVIDEVFANTTSGIVLRTVNVESDELPIGQSDSYFAVELEMQDEEDGALVESLDVFVSFKDNTIEEGGTDFSATEVQVGTVSSSEFTIGEYGFPRYSYSITLPEMLSALSLSESNVDGGDVFSIRFAANLVDGRTFSNGQNTDTSTGSFFASPFQYNATVVCPPTPPTPGEWTIDMQDSYGDGWNGASVLITIDGEATNYLIEDGASASESFNVPDGTEVISIEFVSGDWDSEITFQVTSANGNVILDLGPSPTAEIELLNYCLDNL
;
A
#
# COMPACT_ATOMS: atom_id res chain seq x y z
N MET A 1 60.47 78.54 25.65
CA MET A 1 59.70 78.82 24.42
C MET A 1 59.69 77.58 23.55
N LYS A 2 58.56 77.34 22.85
CA LYS A 2 58.16 76.17 22.02
C LYS A 2 57.64 74.99 22.85
N PHE A 3 56.36 74.90 23.24
CA PHE A 3 55.09 74.79 22.51
C PHE A 3 54.95 73.55 21.59
N ILE A 4 53.98 72.69 21.97
CA ILE A 4 53.13 71.79 21.14
C ILE A 4 53.80 70.43 20.81
N ASN A 5 53.20 69.25 21.03
CA ASN A 5 51.79 68.86 20.83
C ASN A 5 51.33 67.72 21.78
N LYS A 6 50.27 67.96 22.56
CA LYS A 6 49.61 66.99 23.46
C LYS A 6 48.65 66.02 22.74
N SER A 7 48.63 65.96 21.41
CA SER A 7 47.60 65.23 20.64
C SER A 7 47.89 63.75 20.38
N LEU A 8 49.05 63.21 20.80
CA LEU A 8 49.41 61.80 20.55
C LEU A 8 49.05 60.84 21.71
N LEU A 9 48.68 61.37 22.88
CA LEU A 9 48.27 60.54 24.02
C LEU A 9 46.75 60.26 24.05
N ALA A 10 45.97 60.91 23.19
CA ALA A 10 44.52 60.74 23.10
C ALA A 10 44.10 59.61 22.13
N ALA A 11 45.02 59.06 21.34
CA ALA A 11 44.73 57.99 20.38
C ALA A 11 44.94 56.57 20.94
N ALA A 12 45.65 56.42 22.08
CA ALA A 12 45.90 55.12 22.70
C ALA A 12 44.91 54.77 23.84
N LEU A 13 44.07 55.72 24.27
CA LEU A 13 43.07 55.51 25.32
C LEU A 13 41.63 55.33 24.79
N ALA A 14 41.42 55.47 23.48
CA ALA A 14 40.12 55.27 22.83
C ALA A 14 39.95 53.84 22.24
N LEU A 15 40.96 52.97 22.38
CA LEU A 15 40.92 51.60 21.84
C LEU A 15 40.71 50.52 22.91
N VAL A 16 40.52 50.90 24.18
CA VAL A 16 40.28 49.98 25.32
C VAL A 16 38.82 50.07 25.82
N GLY A 17 37.97 50.88 25.18
CA GLY A 17 36.57 51.08 25.54
C GLY A 17 35.56 50.34 24.65
N PHE A 18 35.95 49.25 23.99
CA PHE A 18 35.07 48.44 23.13
C PHE A 18 34.97 46.98 23.59
N THR A 19 35.12 46.74 24.88
CA THR A 19 34.80 45.46 25.51
C THR A 19 33.70 45.68 26.55
N PHE A 20 32.63 44.89 26.42
CA PHE A 20 31.52 44.71 27.37
C PHE A 20 30.40 45.76 27.32
N ASN A 21 29.53 45.75 26.30
CA ASN A 21 28.08 46.11 26.41
C ASN A 21 27.38 46.01 25.04
N SER A 22 27.24 44.80 24.52
CA SER A 22 26.35 44.51 23.38
C SER A 22 25.97 43.01 23.33
N CYS A 23 25.75 42.42 24.50
CA CYS A 23 24.70 41.42 24.64
C CYS A 23 23.77 42.08 25.64
N ASP A 24 22.84 42.88 25.13
CA ASP A 24 21.61 43.08 25.87
C ASP A 24 20.98 41.68 25.84
N ASP A 25 20.88 41.02 27.00
CA ASP A 25 19.93 39.92 27.22
C ASP A 25 18.52 40.54 27.19
N GLY A 26 18.23 41.25 26.10
CA GLY A 26 16.96 41.85 25.83
C GLY A 26 16.09 40.71 25.36
N ASP A 27 15.14 40.34 26.22
CA ASP A 27 14.03 39.42 26.03
C ASP A 27 13.46 39.59 24.61
N ALA A 28 14.10 38.92 23.65
CA ALA A 28 13.74 39.10 22.26
C ALA A 28 12.41 38.37 22.09
N VAL A 29 11.50 38.95 21.32
CA VAL A 29 10.24 38.24 20.97
C VAL A 29 10.55 36.84 20.39
N ILE A 30 11.71 36.68 19.77
CA ILE A 30 12.23 35.38 19.30
C ILE A 30 12.54 34.42 20.47
N ASP A 31 13.14 34.89 21.56
CA ASP A 31 13.46 34.07 22.73
C ASP A 31 12.18 33.65 23.48
N GLU A 32 11.19 34.54 23.56
CA GLU A 32 9.85 34.19 24.08
C GLU A 32 9.17 33.15 23.17
N VAL A 33 9.28 33.29 21.85
CA VAL A 33 8.74 32.32 20.88
C VAL A 33 9.43 30.96 21.02
N PHE A 34 10.75 30.89 21.12
CA PHE A 34 11.45 29.61 21.35
C PHE A 34 11.15 29.01 22.73
N ALA A 35 11.02 29.84 23.77
CA ALA A 35 10.65 29.37 25.11
C ALA A 35 9.21 28.85 25.21
N ASN A 36 8.31 29.32 24.34
CA ASN A 36 6.92 28.86 24.25
C ASN A 36 6.64 27.90 23.09
N THR A 37 7.65 27.52 22.31
CA THR A 37 7.49 26.56 21.21
C THR A 37 8.07 25.22 21.64
N THR A 38 7.23 24.19 21.70
CA THR A 38 7.70 22.82 21.95
C THR A 38 7.99 22.15 20.61
N SER A 39 9.21 21.65 20.43
CA SER A 39 9.60 20.89 19.24
C SER A 39 8.82 19.58 19.17
N GLY A 40 8.42 19.20 17.96
CA GLY A 40 7.79 17.89 17.69
C GLY A 40 8.83 16.83 17.31
N ILE A 41 8.33 15.72 16.77
CA ILE A 41 9.11 14.66 16.16
C ILE A 41 8.84 14.63 14.65
N VAL A 42 9.87 14.37 13.87
CA VAL A 42 9.78 14.03 12.44
C VAL A 42 10.07 12.56 12.30
N LEU A 43 9.12 11.80 11.75
CA LEU A 43 9.27 10.42 11.35
C LEU A 43 9.54 10.37 9.84
N ARG A 44 10.81 10.53 9.48
CA ARG A 44 11.23 10.64 8.08
C ARG A 44 11.22 9.26 7.43
N THR A 45 10.62 9.16 6.24
CA THR A 45 10.78 7.98 5.38
C THR A 45 12.19 7.97 4.79
N VAL A 46 12.97 6.94 5.10
CA VAL A 46 14.28 6.71 4.47
C VAL A 46 14.10 5.95 3.17
N ASN A 47 13.32 4.87 3.21
CA ASN A 47 13.02 4.04 2.06
C ASN A 47 11.66 3.36 2.24
N VAL A 48 10.90 3.22 1.15
CA VAL A 48 9.75 2.31 1.09
C VAL A 48 10.24 1.07 0.37
N GLU A 49 10.35 -0.05 1.09
CA GLU A 49 10.85 -1.31 0.53
C GLU A 49 9.76 -2.06 -0.22
N SER A 50 8.51 -1.99 0.27
CA SER A 50 7.34 -2.57 -0.38
C SER A 50 6.07 -1.84 0.05
N ASP A 51 5.26 -1.41 -0.91
CA ASP A 51 3.93 -0.79 -0.75
C ASP A 51 2.86 -1.44 -1.63
N GLU A 52 3.18 -2.58 -2.25
CA GLU A 52 2.23 -3.41 -2.99
C GLU A 52 2.08 -4.75 -2.27
N LEU A 53 0.84 -5.24 -2.21
CA LEU A 53 0.49 -6.50 -1.56
C LEU A 53 -0.09 -7.48 -2.60
N PRO A 54 0.76 -8.28 -3.25
CA PRO A 54 0.31 -9.38 -4.10
C PRO A 54 -0.58 -10.33 -3.28
N ILE A 55 -1.85 -10.51 -3.68
CA ILE A 55 -2.72 -11.52 -3.07
C ILE A 55 -2.41 -12.92 -3.61
N GLY A 56 -2.74 -13.97 -2.86
CA GLY A 56 -2.39 -15.36 -3.21
C GLY A 56 -0.94 -15.75 -2.93
N GLN A 57 -0.10 -14.81 -2.46
CA GLN A 57 1.30 -15.06 -2.10
C GLN A 57 1.49 -14.99 -0.59
N SER A 58 1.96 -16.09 0.01
CA SER A 58 2.14 -16.19 1.48
C SER A 58 3.23 -15.28 2.05
N ASP A 59 4.14 -14.81 1.20
CA ASP A 59 5.26 -13.93 1.54
C ASP A 59 5.00 -12.46 1.20
N SER A 60 3.80 -12.10 0.75
CA SER A 60 3.38 -10.72 0.48
C SER A 60 3.44 -9.82 1.72
N TYR A 61 4.04 -8.63 1.59
CA TYR A 61 4.33 -7.76 2.74
C TYR A 61 4.44 -6.27 2.40
N PHE A 62 4.15 -5.43 3.39
CA PHE A 62 4.51 -4.02 3.43
C PHE A 62 5.81 -3.84 4.20
N ALA A 63 6.70 -2.96 3.75
CA ALA A 63 7.92 -2.61 4.48
C ALA A 63 8.40 -1.18 4.24
N VAL A 64 8.87 -0.54 5.32
CA VAL A 64 9.37 0.84 5.31
C VAL A 64 10.52 1.02 6.31
N GLU A 65 11.54 1.76 5.91
CA GLU A 65 12.61 2.24 6.78
C GLU A 65 12.31 3.68 7.23
N LEU A 66 12.29 3.87 8.54
CA LEU A 66 11.95 5.13 9.20
C LEU A 66 13.17 5.67 9.96
N GLU A 67 13.33 6.99 9.98
CA GLU A 67 14.34 7.71 10.76
C GLU A 67 13.65 8.74 11.66
N MET A 68 13.95 8.71 12.96
CA MET A 68 13.32 9.54 13.97
C MET A 68 14.21 10.75 14.26
N GLN A 69 13.65 11.96 14.15
CA GLN A 69 14.36 13.21 14.41
C GLN A 69 13.53 14.14 15.30
N ASP A 70 14.07 14.45 16.48
CA ASP A 70 13.53 15.45 17.42
C ASP A 70 14.63 16.42 17.85
N GLU A 71 14.36 17.26 18.85
CA GLU A 71 15.32 18.24 19.37
C GLU A 71 16.51 17.64 20.15
N GLU A 72 16.44 16.37 20.54
CA GLU A 72 17.52 15.60 21.15
C GLU A 72 18.02 14.49 20.20
N ASP A 73 18.06 14.79 18.90
CA ASP A 73 18.56 13.90 17.85
C ASP A 73 17.83 12.53 17.81
N GLY A 74 16.53 12.52 18.10
CA GLY A 74 15.69 11.32 18.08
C GLY A 74 15.65 10.55 19.41
N ALA A 75 16.38 11.02 20.43
CA ALA A 75 16.46 10.35 21.73
C ALA A 75 15.17 10.45 22.56
N LEU A 76 14.24 11.34 22.19
CA LEU A 76 12.97 11.48 22.91
C LEU A 76 11.96 10.39 22.55
N VAL A 77 12.14 9.66 21.44
CA VAL A 77 11.22 8.59 21.04
C VAL A 77 11.39 7.37 21.95
N GLU A 78 10.35 7.05 22.71
CA GLU A 78 10.28 5.86 23.56
C GLU A 78 9.79 4.63 22.79
N SER A 79 8.79 4.81 21.93
CA SER A 79 8.23 3.72 21.12
C SER A 79 7.50 4.22 19.87
N LEU A 80 7.32 3.31 18.91
CA LEU A 80 6.40 3.46 17.78
C LEU A 80 5.26 2.46 17.93
N ASP A 81 4.05 2.94 18.13
CA ASP A 81 2.84 2.11 17.99
C ASP A 81 2.49 1.99 16.51
N VAL A 82 2.14 0.78 16.08
CA VAL A 82 1.76 0.51 14.69
C VAL A 82 0.33 0.05 14.62
N PHE A 83 -0.41 0.65 13.70
CA PHE A 83 -1.81 0.42 13.49
C PHE A 83 -2.07 0.07 12.03
N VAL A 84 -3.06 -0.79 11.80
CA VAL A 84 -3.50 -1.17 10.46
C VAL A 84 -5.00 -0.98 10.35
N SER A 85 -5.46 -0.43 9.23
CA SER A 85 -6.87 -0.45 8.82
C SER A 85 -6.98 -0.92 7.39
N PHE A 86 -8.19 -1.28 6.96
CA PHE A 86 -8.45 -1.77 5.60
C PHE A 86 -9.61 -1.01 4.98
N LYS A 87 -9.43 -0.62 3.71
CA LYS A 87 -10.46 0.01 2.90
C LYS A 87 -10.73 -0.88 1.69
N ASP A 88 -11.93 -1.42 1.67
CA ASP A 88 -12.53 -2.07 0.52
C ASP A 88 -12.99 -0.98 -0.46
N ASN A 89 -12.37 -0.99 -1.64
CA ASN A 89 -12.64 -0.10 -2.77
C ASN A 89 -13.31 -0.83 -3.94
N THR A 90 -13.41 -2.16 -3.86
CA THR A 90 -13.91 -3.03 -4.94
C THR A 90 -15.36 -3.47 -4.73
N ILE A 91 -16.09 -2.81 -3.82
CA ILE A 91 -17.50 -3.07 -3.53
C ILE A 91 -18.37 -2.99 -4.81
N GLU A 92 -18.84 -4.15 -5.26
CA GLU A 92 -19.82 -4.25 -6.35
C GLU A 92 -21.21 -3.70 -5.94
N GLU A 93 -22.09 -3.45 -6.92
CA GLU A 93 -23.44 -2.94 -6.63
C GLU A 93 -24.23 -3.94 -5.78
N GLY A 94 -24.52 -3.56 -4.52
CA GLY A 94 -25.19 -4.44 -3.55
C GLY A 94 -24.25 -5.40 -2.82
N GLY A 95 -22.93 -5.29 -3.03
CA GLY A 95 -21.89 -6.03 -2.34
C GLY A 95 -21.77 -5.69 -0.85
N THR A 96 -21.00 -6.50 -0.14
CA THR A 96 -20.68 -6.27 1.28
C THR A 96 -19.41 -5.44 1.37
N ASP A 97 -19.44 -4.35 2.14
CA ASP A 97 -18.24 -3.57 2.46
C ASP A 97 -17.43 -4.28 3.55
N PHE A 98 -16.24 -4.76 3.20
CA PHE A 98 -15.31 -5.41 4.13
C PHE A 98 -14.31 -4.45 4.78
N SER A 99 -14.46 -3.13 4.58
CA SER A 99 -13.60 -2.13 5.23
C SER A 99 -13.56 -2.34 6.74
N ALA A 100 -12.34 -2.41 7.29
CA ALA A 100 -12.11 -2.67 8.70
C ALA A 100 -11.50 -1.44 9.38
N THR A 101 -12.05 -1.08 10.54
CA THR A 101 -11.51 0.01 11.35
C THR A 101 -10.13 -0.31 11.86
N GLU A 102 -9.37 0.73 12.15
CA GLU A 102 -8.01 0.61 12.65
C GLU A 102 -7.86 -0.24 13.92
N VAL A 103 -6.87 -1.12 13.92
CA VAL A 103 -6.42 -1.93 15.07
C VAL A 103 -4.93 -1.76 15.29
N GLN A 104 -4.47 -1.81 16.54
CA GLN A 104 -3.05 -1.80 16.85
C GLN A 104 -2.47 -3.20 16.66
N VAL A 105 -1.44 -3.32 15.84
CA VAL A 105 -0.77 -4.59 15.51
C VAL A 105 0.53 -4.79 16.29
N GLY A 106 1.12 -3.72 16.82
CA GLY A 106 2.32 -3.82 17.62
C GLY A 106 2.78 -2.49 18.22
N THR A 107 3.84 -2.61 19.03
CA THR A 107 4.60 -1.48 19.59
C THR A 107 6.07 -1.83 19.47
N VAL A 108 6.84 -1.00 18.79
CA VAL A 108 8.30 -1.13 18.65
C VAL A 108 8.96 -0.29 19.72
N SER A 109 9.80 -0.90 20.55
CA SER A 109 10.55 -0.17 21.58
C SER A 109 11.75 0.55 20.97
N SER A 110 12.13 1.71 21.52
CA SER A 110 13.36 2.39 21.11
C SER A 110 14.64 1.57 21.33
N SER A 111 14.58 0.53 22.16
CA SER A 111 15.67 -0.44 22.31
C SER A 111 15.93 -1.30 21.06
N GLU A 112 14.98 -1.34 20.12
CA GLU A 112 15.10 -2.07 18.84
C GLU A 112 15.66 -1.18 17.72
N PHE A 113 15.80 0.13 17.96
CA PHE A 113 16.29 1.06 16.95
C PHE A 113 17.81 0.90 16.75
N THR A 114 18.24 1.16 15.52
CA THR A 114 19.65 1.24 15.15
C THR A 114 20.03 2.68 14.85
N ILE A 115 21.32 3.02 14.85
CA ILE A 115 21.75 4.39 14.50
C ILE A 115 22.08 4.43 13.01
N GLY A 116 21.42 5.33 12.28
CA GLY A 116 21.64 5.57 10.86
C GLY A 116 22.92 6.34 10.56
N GLU A 117 23.20 6.53 9.27
CA GLU A 117 24.41 7.22 8.77
C GLU A 117 24.58 8.64 9.32
N TYR A 118 23.47 9.33 9.60
CA TYR A 118 23.45 10.71 10.08
C TYR A 118 23.38 10.84 11.61
N GLY A 119 23.49 9.72 12.35
CA GLY A 119 23.46 9.73 13.81
C GLY A 119 22.07 9.65 14.45
N PHE A 120 21.01 9.61 13.64
CA PHE A 120 19.62 9.50 14.11
C PHE A 120 19.16 8.05 14.26
N PRO A 121 18.25 7.73 15.20
CA PRO A 121 17.63 6.42 15.31
C PRO A 121 16.85 6.02 14.05
N ARG A 122 16.95 4.75 13.68
CA ARG A 122 16.27 4.13 12.54
C ARG A 122 15.65 2.79 12.89
N TYR A 123 14.57 2.48 12.20
CA TYR A 123 13.92 1.18 12.28
C TYR A 123 13.32 0.79 10.94
N SER A 124 13.53 -0.46 10.53
CA SER A 124 12.85 -1.07 9.38
C SER A 124 11.65 -1.85 9.91
N TYR A 125 10.45 -1.38 9.59
CA TYR A 125 9.20 -2.06 9.93
C TYR A 125 8.72 -2.88 8.73
N SER A 126 8.24 -4.09 8.99
CA SER A 126 7.56 -4.92 8.00
C SER A 126 6.35 -5.62 8.61
N ILE A 127 5.29 -5.79 7.83
CA ILE A 127 4.14 -6.62 8.19
C ILE A 127 3.62 -7.36 6.96
N THR A 128 3.30 -8.63 7.12
CA THR A 128 2.82 -9.49 6.03
C THR A 128 1.30 -9.34 5.82
N LEU A 129 0.83 -9.65 4.61
CA LEU A 129 -0.61 -9.68 4.32
C LEU A 129 -1.38 -10.63 5.26
N PRO A 130 -0.93 -11.87 5.54
CA PRO A 130 -1.60 -12.74 6.51
C PRO A 130 -1.69 -12.16 7.93
N GLU A 131 -0.67 -11.43 8.39
CA GLU A 131 -0.71 -10.77 9.70
C GLU A 131 -1.74 -9.63 9.73
N MET A 132 -1.81 -8.82 8.67
CA MET A 132 -2.80 -7.76 8.55
C MET A 132 -4.23 -8.30 8.51
N LEU A 133 -4.47 -9.35 7.70
CA LEU A 133 -5.75 -10.05 7.63
C LEU A 133 -6.16 -10.60 8.99
N SER A 134 -5.23 -11.30 9.66
CA SER A 134 -5.49 -11.86 10.99
C SER A 134 -5.80 -10.77 12.03
N ALA A 135 -5.10 -9.64 11.99
CA ALA A 135 -5.33 -8.54 12.92
C ALA A 135 -6.71 -7.89 12.74
N LEU A 136 -7.16 -7.78 11.49
CA LEU A 136 -8.45 -7.18 11.13
C LEU A 136 -9.61 -8.17 11.11
N SER A 137 -9.35 -9.45 11.41
CA SER A 137 -10.34 -10.53 11.32
C SER A 137 -10.94 -10.69 9.92
N LEU A 138 -10.11 -10.49 8.90
CA LEU A 138 -10.44 -10.67 7.48
C LEU A 138 -9.86 -11.99 6.97
N SER A 139 -10.37 -12.42 5.82
CA SER A 139 -9.83 -13.54 5.03
C SER A 139 -9.39 -13.04 3.65
N GLU A 140 -8.54 -13.79 2.95
CA GLU A 140 -8.12 -13.43 1.59
C GLU A 140 -9.32 -13.28 0.63
N SER A 141 -10.41 -14.03 0.84
CA SER A 141 -11.64 -13.87 0.03
C SER A 141 -12.42 -12.58 0.31
N ASN A 142 -11.97 -11.73 1.23
CA ASN A 142 -12.58 -10.43 1.52
C ASN A 142 -11.79 -9.27 0.92
N VAL A 143 -10.77 -9.57 0.10
CA VAL A 143 -9.82 -8.61 -0.41
C VAL A 143 -9.63 -8.87 -1.89
N ASP A 144 -9.72 -7.81 -2.69
CA ASP A 144 -9.52 -7.85 -4.13
C ASP A 144 -8.43 -6.86 -4.57
N GLY A 145 -7.96 -7.03 -5.81
CA GLY A 145 -7.03 -6.10 -6.43
C GLY A 145 -7.61 -4.68 -6.49
N GLY A 146 -6.88 -3.70 -5.96
CA GLY A 146 -7.32 -2.30 -5.84
C GLY A 146 -7.77 -1.89 -4.44
N ASP A 147 -7.94 -2.84 -3.52
CA ASP A 147 -8.13 -2.55 -2.10
C ASP A 147 -6.86 -2.01 -1.45
N VAL A 148 -7.02 -1.39 -0.27
CA VAL A 148 -5.91 -0.70 0.39
C VAL A 148 -5.86 -1.02 1.89
N PHE A 149 -4.70 -1.48 2.34
CA PHE A 149 -4.33 -1.48 3.75
C PHE A 149 -3.64 -0.16 4.10
N SER A 150 -4.06 0.50 5.18
CA SER A 150 -3.40 1.69 5.70
C SER A 150 -2.60 1.35 6.94
N ILE A 151 -1.30 1.58 6.92
CA ILE A 151 -0.38 1.35 8.04
C ILE A 151 -0.03 2.69 8.65
N ARG A 152 -0.46 2.94 9.89
CA ARG A 152 -0.22 4.19 10.62
C ARG A 152 0.74 3.96 11.78
N PHE A 153 1.66 4.89 11.96
CA PHE A 153 2.60 4.94 13.07
C PHE A 153 2.18 6.05 14.05
N ALA A 154 2.34 5.80 15.34
CA ALA A 154 2.32 6.83 16.38
C ALA A 154 3.61 6.79 17.18
N ALA A 155 4.34 7.90 17.20
CA ALA A 155 5.55 8.04 18.01
C ALA A 155 5.18 8.53 19.41
N ASN A 156 5.49 7.71 20.41
CA ASN A 156 5.34 8.06 21.82
C ASN A 156 6.68 8.55 22.36
N LEU A 157 6.67 9.74 22.96
CA LEU A 157 7.86 10.37 23.52
C LEU A 157 7.96 10.10 25.02
N VAL A 158 9.17 10.16 25.55
CA VAL A 158 9.48 9.98 26.99
C VAL A 158 8.76 11.00 27.91
N ASP A 159 8.30 12.12 27.35
CA ASP A 159 7.55 13.15 28.08
C ASP A 159 6.01 12.92 28.07
N GLY A 160 5.56 11.82 27.46
CA GLY A 160 4.16 11.40 27.40
C GLY A 160 3.37 11.99 26.22
N ARG A 161 4.00 12.76 25.33
CA ARG A 161 3.36 13.21 24.09
C ARG A 161 3.34 12.10 23.04
N THR A 162 2.32 12.12 22.19
CA THR A 162 2.19 11.20 21.04
C THR A 162 1.96 11.99 19.76
N PHE A 163 2.70 11.66 18.71
CA PHE A 163 2.58 12.26 17.38
C PHE A 163 2.23 11.20 16.34
N SER A 164 1.34 11.56 15.42
CA SER A 164 0.83 10.71 14.33
C SER A 164 0.46 11.59 13.13
N ASN A 165 -0.11 10.99 12.09
CA ASN A 165 -0.58 11.62 10.85
C ASN A 165 -1.47 12.86 11.03
N GLY A 166 -2.22 12.97 12.14
CA GLY A 166 -3.06 14.12 12.45
C GLY A 166 -2.33 15.35 13.00
N GLN A 167 -1.05 15.21 13.37
CA GLN A 167 -0.24 16.25 14.01
C GLN A 167 0.80 16.86 13.05
N ASN A 168 0.60 16.71 11.74
CA ASN A 168 1.45 17.31 10.72
C ASN A 168 1.22 18.83 10.65
N THR A 169 2.20 19.63 11.08
CA THR A 169 2.19 21.09 10.89
C THR A 169 2.68 21.44 9.48
N ASP A 170 2.24 22.58 8.94
CA ASP A 170 2.50 23.01 7.55
C ASP A 170 4.00 23.11 7.17
N THR A 171 4.93 23.11 8.14
CA THR A 171 6.38 23.08 7.92
C THR A 171 6.96 21.68 7.74
N SER A 172 6.23 20.64 8.16
CA SER A 172 6.60 19.21 8.01
C SER A 172 6.07 18.59 6.71
N THR A 173 5.50 19.40 5.80
CA THR A 173 5.00 18.96 4.48
C THR A 173 5.87 19.45 3.31
N GLY A 174 6.91 20.24 3.57
CA GLY A 174 7.95 20.47 2.57
C GLY A 174 8.55 19.12 2.16
N SER A 175 8.79 18.91 0.86
CA SER A 175 9.14 17.59 0.28
C SER A 175 10.36 16.87 0.89
N PHE A 176 11.08 17.53 1.80
CA PHE A 176 12.21 17.00 2.55
C PHE A 176 11.85 16.43 3.94
N PHE A 177 10.74 16.88 4.55
CA PHE A 177 10.30 16.52 5.92
C PHE A 177 8.92 15.86 5.97
N ALA A 178 8.37 15.46 4.81
CA ALA A 178 7.11 14.72 4.73
C ALA A 178 7.19 13.50 5.65
N SER A 179 6.61 13.64 6.83
CA SER A 179 6.51 12.62 7.85
C SER A 179 5.06 12.18 7.83
N PRO A 180 4.67 11.29 6.88
CA PRO A 180 3.26 11.03 6.66
C PRO A 180 2.65 10.31 7.87
N PHE A 181 3.46 9.66 8.71
CA PHE A 181 3.03 8.75 9.80
C PHE A 181 2.03 7.69 9.34
N GLN A 182 1.78 7.57 8.04
CA GLN A 182 0.81 6.67 7.45
C GLN A 182 1.26 6.34 6.04
N TYR A 183 1.15 5.06 5.69
CA TYR A 183 1.42 4.54 4.36
C TYR A 183 0.22 3.74 3.91
N ASN A 184 -0.01 3.73 2.60
CA ASN A 184 -1.02 2.89 1.99
C ASN A 184 -0.28 1.77 1.26
N ALA A 185 -0.67 0.54 1.54
CA ALA A 185 -0.23 -0.63 0.81
C ALA A 185 -1.39 -1.12 -0.05
N THR A 186 -1.24 -1.04 -1.37
CA THR A 186 -2.30 -1.40 -2.31
C THR A 186 -2.25 -2.89 -2.60
N VAL A 187 -3.40 -3.54 -2.54
CA VAL A 187 -3.53 -4.93 -2.93
C VAL A 187 -3.43 -5.02 -4.44
N VAL A 188 -2.50 -5.82 -4.92
CA VAL A 188 -2.30 -6.08 -6.34
C VAL A 188 -2.59 -7.53 -6.63
N CYS A 189 -3.16 -7.79 -7.80
CA CYS A 189 -3.32 -9.14 -8.31
C CYS A 189 -2.20 -9.41 -9.32
N PRO A 190 -1.14 -10.13 -8.93
CA PRO A 190 -0.16 -10.58 -9.91
C PRO A 190 -0.86 -11.52 -10.89
N PRO A 191 -0.60 -11.42 -12.21
CA PRO A 191 -1.13 -12.39 -13.15
C PRO A 191 -0.55 -13.76 -12.82
N THR A 192 -1.39 -14.70 -12.39
CA THR A 192 -1.00 -16.10 -12.24
C THR A 192 -0.90 -16.71 -13.65
N PRO A 193 0.29 -17.22 -14.06
CA PRO A 193 0.41 -17.87 -15.35
C PRO A 193 -0.48 -19.11 -15.37
N PRO A 194 -1.28 -19.33 -16.42
CA PRO A 194 -2.20 -20.45 -16.46
C PRO A 194 -1.46 -21.78 -16.51
N THR A 195 -2.06 -22.80 -15.90
CA THR A 195 -1.43 -24.13 -15.86
C THR A 195 -1.30 -24.72 -17.26
N PRO A 196 -0.08 -25.08 -17.69
CA PRO A 196 0.12 -25.74 -18.98
C PRO A 196 -0.58 -27.10 -19.01
N GLY A 197 -1.26 -27.39 -20.12
CA GLY A 197 -1.91 -28.66 -20.36
C GLY A 197 -3.31 -28.52 -20.95
N GLU A 198 -4.05 -29.63 -20.94
CA GLU A 198 -5.41 -29.69 -21.44
C GLU A 198 -6.40 -29.15 -20.40
N TRP A 199 -7.09 -28.09 -20.77
CA TRP A 199 -8.24 -27.56 -20.05
C TRP A 199 -9.53 -28.07 -20.70
N THR A 200 -10.60 -28.14 -19.92
CA THR A 200 -11.91 -28.58 -20.42
C THR A 200 -12.96 -27.50 -20.23
N ILE A 201 -13.90 -27.45 -21.17
CA ILE A 201 -15.10 -26.64 -21.08
C ILE A 201 -16.33 -27.54 -21.21
N ASP A 202 -17.13 -27.60 -20.15
CA ASP A 202 -18.39 -28.33 -20.11
C ASP A 202 -19.55 -27.34 -20.26
N MET A 203 -20.31 -27.49 -21.33
CA MET A 203 -21.37 -26.56 -21.76
C MET A 203 -22.72 -27.24 -21.66
N GLN A 204 -23.74 -26.48 -21.24
CA GLN A 204 -25.13 -26.95 -21.16
C GLN A 204 -26.09 -25.93 -21.79
N ASP A 205 -27.18 -26.46 -22.33
CA ASP A 205 -28.32 -25.72 -22.85
C ASP A 205 -29.61 -26.39 -22.34
N SER A 206 -30.42 -25.63 -21.59
CA SER A 206 -31.64 -26.14 -20.99
C SER A 206 -32.78 -26.48 -21.96
N TYR A 207 -32.79 -25.91 -23.16
CA TYR A 207 -33.78 -26.18 -24.21
C TYR A 207 -33.28 -27.17 -25.26
N GLY A 208 -31.96 -27.23 -25.44
CA GLY A 208 -31.25 -28.25 -26.19
C GLY A 208 -31.32 -28.08 -27.70
N ASP A 209 -31.46 -26.85 -28.18
CA ASP A 209 -31.38 -26.46 -29.58
C ASP A 209 -30.07 -25.71 -29.93
N GLY A 210 -29.13 -25.68 -28.99
CA GLY A 210 -27.83 -25.04 -29.13
C GLY A 210 -27.83 -23.63 -28.55
N TRP A 211 -26.68 -22.98 -28.59
CA TRP A 211 -26.47 -21.68 -27.93
C TRP A 211 -26.89 -20.47 -28.77
N ASN A 212 -27.58 -20.69 -29.90
CA ASN A 212 -28.28 -19.63 -30.63
C ASN A 212 -27.43 -18.37 -30.95
N GLY A 213 -26.15 -18.58 -31.28
CA GLY A 213 -25.19 -17.51 -31.61
C GLY A 213 -24.32 -17.04 -30.44
N ALA A 214 -24.57 -17.52 -29.22
CA ALA A 214 -23.69 -17.32 -28.08
C ALA A 214 -22.48 -18.28 -28.10
N SER A 215 -21.41 -17.90 -27.41
CA SER A 215 -20.20 -18.72 -27.28
C SER A 215 -19.34 -18.30 -26.10
N VAL A 216 -18.43 -19.16 -25.67
CA VAL A 216 -17.29 -18.79 -24.81
C VAL A 216 -16.09 -18.49 -25.71
N LEU A 217 -15.57 -17.27 -25.62
CA LEU A 217 -14.37 -16.82 -26.31
C LEU A 217 -13.17 -17.02 -25.38
N ILE A 218 -12.23 -17.87 -25.79
CA ILE A 218 -10.98 -18.11 -25.06
C ILE A 218 -9.82 -17.54 -25.87
N THR A 219 -9.06 -16.64 -25.26
CA THR A 219 -7.88 -16.02 -25.87
C THR A 219 -6.63 -16.43 -25.12
N ILE A 220 -5.68 -17.09 -25.79
CA ILE A 220 -4.39 -17.51 -25.21
C ILE A 220 -3.28 -16.77 -25.95
N ASP A 221 -2.51 -15.95 -25.21
CA ASP A 221 -1.42 -15.12 -25.75
C ASP A 221 -1.83 -14.31 -27.01
N GLY A 222 -3.09 -13.88 -27.07
CA GLY A 222 -3.67 -13.09 -28.16
C GLY A 222 -4.34 -13.89 -29.29
N GLU A 223 -4.28 -15.22 -29.26
CA GLU A 223 -4.97 -16.09 -30.22
C GLU A 223 -6.34 -16.51 -29.67
N ALA A 224 -7.41 -16.15 -30.37
CA ALA A 224 -8.79 -16.27 -29.88
C ALA A 224 -9.57 -17.41 -30.55
N THR A 225 -10.29 -18.21 -29.77
CA THR A 225 -11.11 -19.34 -30.24
C THR A 225 -12.48 -19.34 -29.55
N ASN A 226 -13.55 -19.56 -30.31
CA ASN A 226 -14.92 -19.67 -29.77
C ASN A 226 -15.32 -21.13 -29.55
N TYR A 227 -15.95 -21.39 -28.42
CA TYR A 227 -16.56 -22.68 -28.06
C TYR A 227 -18.06 -22.48 -27.82
N LEU A 228 -18.89 -23.36 -28.38
CA LEU A 228 -20.34 -23.27 -28.30
C LEU A 228 -20.99 -24.64 -28.52
N ILE A 229 -22.28 -24.73 -28.20
CA ILE A 229 -23.12 -25.86 -28.61
C ILE A 229 -23.86 -25.48 -29.90
N GLU A 230 -23.58 -26.16 -31.01
CA GLU A 230 -24.28 -25.90 -32.28
C GLU A 230 -25.71 -26.48 -32.28
N ASP A 231 -25.91 -27.63 -31.61
CA ASP A 231 -27.20 -28.33 -31.46
C ASP A 231 -27.12 -29.29 -30.26
N GLY A 232 -28.24 -29.53 -29.59
CA GLY A 232 -28.34 -30.42 -28.44
C GLY A 232 -28.20 -29.72 -27.07
N ALA A 233 -28.40 -30.48 -25.99
CA ALA A 233 -28.50 -29.93 -24.63
C ALA A 233 -27.16 -29.84 -23.87
N SER A 234 -26.08 -30.41 -24.41
CA SER A 234 -24.79 -30.46 -23.71
C SER A 234 -23.64 -30.74 -24.68
N ALA A 235 -22.48 -30.13 -24.44
CA ALA A 235 -21.23 -30.47 -25.10
C ALA A 235 -20.05 -30.37 -24.12
N SER A 236 -18.96 -31.06 -24.42
CA SER A 236 -17.71 -30.99 -23.64
C SER A 236 -16.57 -30.92 -24.63
N GLU A 237 -15.77 -29.85 -24.54
CA GLU A 237 -14.64 -29.58 -25.43
C GLU A 237 -13.35 -29.44 -24.61
N SER A 238 -12.20 -29.60 -25.26
CA SER A 238 -10.89 -29.44 -24.63
C SER A 238 -9.99 -28.56 -25.46
N PHE A 239 -9.12 -27.82 -24.78
CA PHE A 239 -8.15 -26.95 -25.42
C PHE A 239 -6.82 -26.96 -24.66
N ASN A 240 -5.74 -26.87 -25.42
CA ASN A 240 -4.40 -26.91 -24.85
C ASN A 240 -3.93 -25.51 -24.49
N VAL A 241 -3.53 -25.31 -23.23
CA VAL A 241 -2.72 -24.17 -22.77
C VAL A 241 -1.24 -24.55 -22.90
N PRO A 242 -0.47 -23.92 -23.81
CA PRO A 242 0.94 -24.21 -23.97
C PRO A 242 1.79 -23.92 -22.73
N ASP A 243 2.91 -24.62 -22.60
CA ASP A 243 3.93 -24.29 -21.60
C ASP A 243 4.54 -22.91 -21.90
N GLY A 244 4.60 -22.07 -20.87
CA GLY A 244 5.07 -20.69 -20.98
C GLY A 244 4.03 -19.68 -21.47
N THR A 245 2.74 -20.03 -21.52
CA THR A 245 1.67 -19.05 -21.72
C THR A 245 1.71 -18.00 -20.61
N GLU A 246 1.64 -16.73 -21.01
CA GLU A 246 1.70 -15.60 -20.08
C GLU A 246 0.29 -15.13 -19.71
N VAL A 247 -0.64 -15.15 -20.67
CA VAL A 247 -2.00 -14.65 -20.48
C VAL A 247 -3.03 -15.57 -21.13
N ILE A 248 -4.07 -15.91 -20.37
CA ILE A 248 -5.31 -16.48 -20.85
C ILE A 248 -6.45 -15.52 -20.48
N SER A 249 -7.41 -15.32 -21.37
CA SER A 249 -8.62 -14.53 -21.12
C SER A 249 -9.84 -15.34 -21.54
N ILE A 250 -10.91 -15.26 -20.75
CA ILE A 250 -12.17 -15.95 -21.05
C ILE A 250 -13.32 -14.96 -20.95
N GLU A 251 -14.06 -14.83 -22.06
CA GLU A 251 -15.22 -13.95 -22.16
C GLU A 251 -16.44 -14.74 -22.63
N PHE A 252 -17.63 -14.36 -22.17
CA PHE A 252 -18.88 -14.85 -22.74
C PHE A 252 -19.37 -13.88 -23.82
N VAL A 253 -19.63 -14.42 -25.01
CA VAL A 253 -20.22 -13.68 -26.14
C VAL A 253 -21.72 -13.99 -26.15
N SER A 254 -22.53 -12.95 -25.93
CA SER A 254 -23.99 -13.05 -25.89
C SER A 254 -24.59 -13.45 -27.24
N GLY A 255 -25.64 -14.24 -27.20
CA GLY A 255 -26.48 -14.61 -28.33
C GLY A 255 -27.96 -14.41 -28.02
N ASP A 256 -28.82 -15.12 -28.74
CA ASP A 256 -30.22 -15.21 -28.32
C ASP A 256 -30.33 -16.23 -27.16
N TRP A 257 -31.24 -15.96 -26.22
CA TRP A 257 -31.62 -16.88 -25.14
C TRP A 257 -30.56 -17.24 -24.09
N ASP A 258 -29.55 -16.39 -23.84
CA ASP A 258 -28.50 -16.59 -22.80
C ASP A 258 -28.98 -17.13 -21.43
N SER A 259 -30.24 -16.90 -21.08
CA SER A 259 -30.93 -17.50 -19.93
C SER A 259 -30.97 -19.04 -19.90
N GLU A 260 -30.64 -19.73 -21.00
CA GLU A 260 -30.58 -21.19 -21.07
C GLU A 260 -29.17 -21.76 -20.88
N ILE A 261 -28.16 -20.89 -20.85
CA ILE A 261 -26.76 -21.26 -20.98
C ILE A 261 -26.10 -21.36 -19.61
N THR A 262 -25.46 -22.50 -19.35
CA THR A 262 -24.49 -22.65 -18.25
C THR A 262 -23.22 -23.30 -18.76
N PHE A 263 -22.07 -22.94 -18.19
CA PHE A 263 -20.82 -23.62 -18.51
C PHE A 263 -19.84 -23.65 -17.36
N GLN A 264 -18.96 -24.64 -17.39
CA GLN A 264 -17.87 -24.81 -16.45
C GLN A 264 -16.54 -24.89 -17.21
N VAL A 265 -15.50 -24.21 -16.72
CA VAL A 265 -14.13 -24.35 -17.23
C VAL A 265 -13.26 -24.97 -16.15
N THR A 266 -12.57 -26.05 -16.47
CA THR A 266 -11.65 -26.76 -15.57
C THR A 266 -10.23 -26.70 -16.11
N SER A 267 -9.27 -26.28 -15.28
CA SER A 267 -7.86 -26.18 -15.65
C SER A 267 -7.16 -27.53 -15.70
N ALA A 268 -5.94 -27.57 -16.26
CA ALA A 268 -5.13 -28.78 -16.35
C ALA A 268 -4.81 -29.43 -14.99
N ASN A 269 -4.84 -28.63 -13.92
CA ASN A 269 -4.67 -29.11 -12.55
C ASN A 269 -5.95 -29.69 -11.92
N GLY A 270 -7.08 -29.65 -12.64
CA GLY A 270 -8.37 -30.15 -12.18
C GLY A 270 -9.17 -29.16 -11.32
N ASN A 271 -8.74 -27.89 -11.27
CA ASN A 271 -9.47 -26.84 -10.57
C ASN A 271 -10.60 -26.32 -11.47
N VAL A 272 -11.81 -26.20 -10.93
CA VAL A 272 -12.89 -25.47 -11.60
C VAL A 272 -12.60 -23.97 -11.45
N ILE A 273 -12.39 -23.30 -12.58
CA ILE A 273 -12.02 -21.88 -12.64
C ILE A 273 -13.27 -21.02 -12.84
N LEU A 274 -14.21 -21.49 -13.66
CA LEU A 274 -15.49 -20.84 -13.92
C LEU A 274 -16.61 -21.87 -13.76
N ASP A 275 -17.72 -21.44 -13.15
CA ASP A 275 -18.99 -22.17 -13.10
C ASP A 275 -20.10 -21.12 -13.19
N LEU A 276 -20.58 -20.88 -14.40
CA LEU A 276 -21.39 -19.70 -14.73
C LEU A 276 -22.72 -20.08 -15.37
N GLY A 277 -23.70 -19.21 -15.12
CA GLY A 277 -25.06 -19.30 -15.66
C GLY A 277 -26.10 -19.77 -14.64
N PRO A 278 -27.40 -19.78 -15.02
CA PRO A 278 -27.93 -19.28 -16.29
C PRO A 278 -27.74 -17.76 -16.46
N SER A 279 -27.76 -17.27 -17.69
CA SER A 279 -27.47 -15.88 -18.05
C SER A 279 -26.07 -15.40 -17.63
N PRO A 280 -24.97 -15.99 -18.15
CA PRO A 280 -23.63 -15.48 -17.90
C PRO A 280 -23.51 -14.01 -18.33
N THR A 281 -22.78 -13.20 -17.57
CA THR A 281 -22.54 -11.81 -17.93
C THR A 281 -21.64 -11.76 -19.16
N ALA A 282 -22.10 -11.06 -20.21
CA ALA A 282 -21.39 -10.96 -21.47
C ALA A 282 -20.39 -9.80 -21.51
N GLU A 283 -19.42 -9.90 -22.42
CA GLU A 283 -18.49 -8.81 -22.79
C GLU A 283 -17.64 -8.26 -21.62
N ILE A 284 -17.38 -9.10 -20.63
CA ILE A 284 -16.44 -8.84 -19.54
C ILE A 284 -15.45 -10.00 -19.44
N GLU A 285 -14.28 -9.72 -18.87
CA GLU A 285 -13.37 -10.76 -18.42
C GLU A 285 -14.01 -11.56 -17.29
N LEU A 286 -14.02 -12.89 -17.43
CA LEU A 286 -14.63 -13.79 -16.47
C LEU A 286 -13.60 -14.41 -15.51
N LEU A 287 -12.32 -14.42 -15.87
CA LEU A 287 -11.28 -14.94 -14.99
C LEU A 287 -10.98 -13.97 -13.86
N ASN A 288 -10.97 -14.52 -12.64
CA ASN A 288 -10.37 -13.84 -11.50
C ASN A 288 -8.88 -14.22 -11.42
N TYR A 289 -8.01 -13.35 -11.96
CA TYR A 289 -6.55 -13.55 -11.94
C TYR A 289 -5.93 -13.48 -10.53
N CYS A 290 -6.68 -13.02 -9.53
CA CYS A 290 -6.24 -12.95 -8.14
C CYS A 290 -6.26 -14.32 -7.45
N LEU A 291 -6.94 -15.31 -8.03
CA LEU A 291 -6.97 -16.67 -7.52
C LEU A 291 -5.79 -17.48 -8.09
N ASP A 292 -4.97 -18.08 -7.23
CA ASP A 292 -3.90 -19.03 -7.61
C ASP A 292 -4.50 -20.39 -7.98
N ASN A 293 -5.47 -20.39 -8.90
CA ASN A 293 -6.18 -21.60 -9.32
C ASN A 293 -6.09 -21.88 -10.83
N LEU A 294 -5.65 -20.90 -11.64
CA LEU A 294 -5.38 -21.04 -13.07
C LEU A 294 -4.35 -22.15 -13.34
#